data_AF-A0A7Y5PJT5-F1
#
_entry.id   AF-A0A7Y5PJT5-F1
#
_cell.length_a   1.000
_cell.length_b   1.000
_cell.length_c   1.000
_cell.angle_alpha   90.00
_cell.angle_beta   90.00
_cell.angle_gamma   90.00
#
_symmetry.space_group_name_H-M   'P 1'
#
loop_
_entity.id
_entity.type
_entity.pdbx_description
1 polymer ?
#
loop_
_entity_poly.entity_id
_entity_poly.type
_entity_poly.pdbx_seq_one_letter_code
_entity_poly.pdbx_strand_id
1 'polypeptide(L)' 'MPDHWRGRLAQWRFGGALDSTDAAHRMVFIDSQLYREGDEPAPGLKLVRIRLRSALFEADGRRFEWTY' A
#
# COMPACT_ATOMS: atom_id res chain seq x y z
N MET A 1 8.50 10.47 2.33
CA MET A 1 8.53 9.44 1.28
C MET A 1 9.82 9.59 0.47
N PRO A 2 10.61 8.53 0.25
CA PRO A 2 11.78 8.57 -0.64
C PRO A 2 11.38 8.84 -2.11
N ASP A 3 12.18 9.61 -2.86
CA ASP A 3 11.82 10.06 -4.22
C ASP A 3 11.64 8.91 -5.23
N HIS A 4 12.41 7.84 -5.11
CA HIS A 4 12.29 6.67 -5.99
C HIS A 4 10.94 5.93 -5.84
N TRP A 5 10.36 5.94 -4.63
CA TRP A 5 9.03 5.36 -4.40
C TRP A 5 7.92 6.24 -4.97
N ARG A 6 8.08 7.57 -4.97
CA ARG A 6 7.08 8.48 -5.56
C ARG A 6 6.79 8.15 -7.02
N GLY A 7 7.85 8.05 -7.83
CA GLY A 7 7.72 7.77 -9.26
C GLY A 7 7.16 6.38 -9.53
N ARG A 8 7.56 5.39 -8.72
CA ARG A 8 7.08 4.00 -8.86
C ARG A 8 5.61 3.85 -8.48
N LEU A 9 5.20 4.38 -7.33
CA LEU A 9 3.80 4.31 -6.87
C LEU A 9 2.84 5.09 -7.77
N ALA A 10 3.30 6.19 -8.38
CA ALA A 10 2.52 6.95 -9.35
C ALA A 10 2.18 6.16 -10.63
N GLN A 11 2.93 5.09 -10.92
CA GLN A 11 2.67 4.20 -12.07
C GLN A 11 1.73 3.05 -11.70
N TRP A 12 1.47 2.82 -10.42
CA TRP A 12 0.64 1.71 -9.96
C TRP A 12 -0.83 2.04 -10.09
N ARG A 13 -1.60 1.04 -10.51
CA ARG A 13 -3.05 1.13 -10.52
C ARG A 13 -3.62 0.52 -9.24
N PHE A 14 -4.02 1.40 -8.33
CA PHE A 14 -4.77 1.00 -7.14
C PHE A 14 -6.23 0.74 -7.52
N GLY A 15 -6.67 -0.51 -7.30
CA GLY A 15 -8.05 -0.93 -7.49
C GLY A 15 -8.89 -0.68 -6.24
N GLY A 16 -10.00 -1.42 -6.11
CA GLY A 16 -10.85 -1.34 -4.93
C GLY A 16 -10.07 -1.64 -3.65
N ALA A 17 -10.32 -0.83 -2.61
CA ALA A 17 -9.87 -1.12 -1.26
C ALA A 17 -11.09 -1.55 -0.45
N LEU A 18 -10.99 -2.70 0.24
CA LEU A 18 -11.94 -3.05 1.27
C LEU A 18 -11.40 -2.51 2.59
N ASP A 19 -11.98 -1.40 3.04
CA ASP A 19 -11.73 -0.88 4.38
C ASP A 19 -12.72 -1.56 5.34
N SER A 20 -12.19 -2.40 6.23
CA SER A 20 -12.93 -3.13 7.26
C SER A 20 -12.42 -2.72 8.64
N THR A 21 -13.34 -2.71 9.61
CA THR A 21 -12.99 -2.52 11.03
C THR A 21 -12.07 -3.63 11.54
N ASP A 22 -12.18 -4.83 10.94
CA ASP A 22 -11.24 -5.92 11.18
C ASP A 22 -10.03 -5.83 10.23
N ALA A 23 -8.85 -5.71 10.82
CA ALA A 23 -7.58 -5.61 10.11
C ALA A 23 -7.30 -6.81 9.20
N ALA A 24 -7.72 -8.01 9.60
CA ALA A 24 -7.51 -9.24 8.82
C ALA A 24 -8.30 -9.23 7.50
N HIS A 25 -9.35 -8.41 7.43
CA HIS A 25 -10.21 -8.29 6.26
C HIS A 25 -9.88 -7.08 5.37
N ARG A 26 -8.90 -6.25 5.77
CA ARG A 26 -8.46 -5.14 4.93
C ARG A 26 -7.60 -5.63 3.78
N MET A 27 -7.96 -5.22 2.58
CA MET A 27 -7.27 -5.63 1.36
C MET A 27 -7.31 -4.54 0.31
N VAL A 28 -6.24 -4.45 -0.48
CA VAL A 28 -6.11 -3.50 -1.59
C VAL A 28 -5.66 -4.25 -2.83
N PHE A 29 -6.22 -3.88 -3.97
CA PHE A 29 -5.72 -4.34 -5.25
C PHE A 29 -4.68 -3.36 -5.79
N ILE A 30 -3.51 -3.84 -6.16
CA ILE A 30 -2.45 -3.05 -6.81
C ILE A 30 -2.06 -3.81 -8.07
N ASP A 31 -2.18 -3.19 -9.25
CA ASP A 31 -1.90 -3.80 -10.55
C ASP A 31 -2.60 -5.17 -10.74
N SER A 32 -3.85 -5.25 -10.29
CA SER A 32 -4.70 -6.46 -10.32
C SER A 32 -4.27 -7.59 -9.39
N GLN A 33 -3.30 -7.36 -8.51
CA GLN A 33 -2.89 -8.30 -7.47
C GLN A 33 -3.42 -7.87 -6.10
N LEU A 34 -3.87 -8.85 -5.30
CA LEU A 34 -4.40 -8.64 -3.97
C LEU A 34 -3.28 -8.56 -2.93
N TYR A 35 -3.30 -7.51 -2.11
CA TYR A 35 -2.38 -7.32 -0.99
C TYR A 35 -3.13 -7.08 0.33
N ARG A 36 -2.51 -7.53 1.42
CA ARG A 36 -2.95 -7.37 2.81
C ARG A 36 -1.90 -6.63 3.63
N GLU A 37 -2.30 -6.15 4.80
CA GLU A 37 -1.37 -5.57 5.76
C GLU A 37 -0.30 -6.59 6.15
N GLY A 38 0.96 -6.19 6.04
CA GLY A 38 2.13 -7.03 6.27
C GLY A 38 2.82 -7.50 4.98
N ASP A 39 2.12 -7.49 3.84
CA ASP A 39 2.68 -7.92 2.55
C ASP A 39 3.72 -6.92 2.02
N GLU A 40 4.51 -7.39 1.06
CA GLU A 40 5.54 -6.62 0.36
C GLU A 40 5.22 -6.52 -1.14
N PRO A 41 4.49 -5.48 -1.61
CA PRO A 41 4.12 -5.35 -3.02
C PRO A 41 5.28 -5.12 -3.98
N ALA A 42 6.41 -4.64 -3.46
CA ALA A 42 7.67 -4.53 -4.19
C ALA A 42 8.83 -4.75 -3.21
N PRO A 43 9.99 -5.24 -3.69
CA PRO A 43 11.14 -5.49 -2.83
C PRO A 43 11.48 -4.29 -1.93
N GLY A 44 11.47 -4.52 -0.61
CA GLY A 44 11.76 -3.49 0.39
C GLY A 44 10.64 -2.48 0.67
N LEU A 45 9.44 -2.68 0.13
CA LEU A 45 8.25 -1.86 0.38
C LEU A 45 7.18 -2.67 1.09
N LYS A 46 7.04 -2.46 2.40
CA LYS A 46 6.03 -3.13 3.20
C LYS A 46 4.73 -2.34 3.23
N LEU A 47 3.61 -3.02 3.01
CA LEU A 47 2.27 -2.48 3.23
C LEU A 47 1.94 -2.57 4.72
N VAL A 48 2.00 -1.45 5.44
CA VAL A 48 1.84 -1.42 6.90
C VAL A 48 0.37 -1.37 7.30
N ARG A 49 -0.41 -0.52 6.63
CA ARG A 49 -1.83 -0.34 6.94
C ARG A 49 -2.60 0.08 5.69
N ILE A 50 -3.79 -0.47 5.52
CA ILE A 50 -4.75 -0.08 4.50
C ILE A 50 -5.80 0.81 5.16
N ARG A 51 -6.21 1.88 4.47
CA ARG A 51 -7.24 2.83 4.90
C ARG A 51 -8.17 3.13 3.73
N LEU A 52 -9.30 3.76 3.99
CA LEU A 52 -10.15 4.32 2.94
C LEU A 52 -9.36 5.31 2.06
N ARG A 53 -9.15 4.96 0.78
CA ARG A 53 -8.45 5.77 -0.25
C ARG A 53 -6.97 6.08 0.04
N SER A 54 -6.36 5.37 0.98
CA SER A 54 -4.92 5.50 1.22
C SER A 54 -4.30 4.21 1.73
N ALA A 55 -2.99 4.13 1.62
CA ALA A 55 -2.20 3.06 2.18
C ALA A 55 -0.95 3.62 2.84
N LEU A 56 -0.63 3.11 4.03
CA LEU A 56 0.62 3.39 4.72
C LEU A 56 1.65 2.34 4.32
N PHE A 57 2.75 2.80 3.76
CA PHE A 57 3.89 1.99 3.39
C PHE A 57 5.08 2.26 4.31
N GLU A 58 5.99 1.29 4.39
CA GLU A 58 7.30 1.43 5.01
C GLU A 58 8.37 0.95 4.02
N ALA A 59 9.38 1.77 3.78
CA ALA A 59 10.57 1.40 3.04
C ALA A 59 11.79 2.04 3.69
N ASP A 60 12.91 1.32 3.74
CA ASP A 60 14.16 1.77 4.38
C ASP A 60 13.95 2.28 5.82
N GLY A 61 13.04 1.64 6.57
CA GLY A 61 12.66 2.05 7.94
C GLY A 61 11.86 3.36 8.02
N ARG A 62 11.44 3.93 6.89
CA ARG A 62 10.66 5.17 6.81
C ARG A 62 9.23 4.88 6.38
N ARG A 63 8.27 5.35 7.20
CA ARG A 63 6.84 5.24 6.90
C ARG A 63 6.35 6.43 6.09
N PHE A 64 5.47 6.18 5.14
CA PHE A 64 4.82 7.22 4.35
C PHE A 64 3.47 6.76 3.83
N GLU A 65 2.53 7.69 3.76
CA GLU A 65 1.19 7.44 3.23
C GLU A 65 1.13 7.78 1.74
N TRP A 66 0.41 6.96 1.00
CA TRP A 66 0.08 7.19 -0.41
C TRP A 66 -1.44 7.21 -0.56
N THR A 67 -1.94 8.30 -1.13
CA THR A 67 -3.36 8.50 -1.45
C THR A 67 -3.57 8.19 -2.93
N TYR A 68 -4.63 7.45 -3.25
CA TYR A 68 -4.96 6.98 -4.59
C TYR A 68 -6.46 7.13 -4.90
#